data_AF-A0A933TD82-F1
#
_entry.id   AF-A0A933TD82-F1
#
_cell.length_a   1.000
_cell.length_b   1.000
_cell.length_c   1.000
_cell.angle_alpha   90.00
_cell.angle_beta   90.00
_cell.angle_gamma   90.00
#
_symmetry.space_group_name_H-M   'P 1'
#
loop_
_entity.id
_entity.type
_entity.pdbx_description
1 polymer ?
#
loop_
_entity_poly.entity_id
_entity_poly.type
_entity_poly.pdbx_seq_one_letter_code
_entity_poly.pdbx_strand_id
1 'polypeptide(L)'
;MKKILPFLMVLACACAAASPAQAKPKPDWVDGESREFRRDQYLTGVGSADDRNTASERARGEISKIFTSQMNVVSNSMSAESTVQVTGKKDQNSFSQSVALSVENVSKKLLEGVEIEQTWQDEASRVWYALAVLDKSKALSAVTDKVADLDAQVKQYYAQMVQAVDKLPRVKAAMKLLAIFKARKELEGDLRVLDGKGMPNPVDEAAVKAAAAKALQEIEIVVDISQGA
;
A
#
# COMPACT_ATOMS: atom_id res chain seq x y z
N MET A 1 -95.28 -19.85 7.23
CA MET A 1 -95.13 -18.42 7.59
C MET A 1 -93.67 -18.16 7.91
N LYS A 2 -93.05 -17.21 7.19
CA LYS A 2 -91.66 -16.77 7.32
C LYS A 2 -91.46 -16.03 8.64
N LYS A 3 -90.37 -16.29 9.38
CA LYS A 3 -89.68 -15.28 10.18
C LYS A 3 -88.17 -15.50 10.09
N ILE A 4 -87.54 -14.54 9.42
CA ILE A 4 -86.11 -14.37 9.19
C ILE A 4 -85.59 -13.59 10.40
N LEU A 5 -84.47 -14.02 11.02
CA LEU A 5 -83.81 -13.31 12.11
C LEU A 5 -82.35 -13.01 11.71
N PRO A 6 -81.84 -11.79 11.95
CA PRO A 6 -80.75 -11.24 11.15
C PRO A 6 -79.35 -11.65 11.62
N PHE A 7 -78.47 -11.75 10.63
CA PHE A 7 -77.04 -11.94 10.73
C PHE A 7 -76.36 -10.65 11.25
N LEU A 8 -75.86 -10.69 12.47
CA LEU A 8 -75.06 -9.61 13.09
C LEU A 8 -73.60 -9.78 12.63
N MET A 9 -73.19 -9.01 11.63
CA MET A 9 -71.81 -8.97 11.13
C MET A 9 -70.96 -8.07 12.03
N VAL A 10 -70.18 -8.68 12.93
CA VAL A 10 -69.19 -7.97 13.75
C VAL A 10 -67.94 -7.73 12.91
N LEU A 11 -67.70 -6.47 12.57
CA LEU A 11 -66.52 -6.01 11.85
C LEU A 11 -65.36 -5.83 12.84
N ALA A 12 -64.47 -6.82 12.92
CA ALA A 12 -63.25 -6.74 13.72
C ALA A 12 -62.22 -5.84 13.03
N CYS A 13 -62.04 -4.63 13.55
CA CYS A 13 -60.99 -3.71 13.15
C CYS A 13 -59.65 -4.19 13.72
N ALA A 14 -58.86 -4.90 12.90
CA ALA A 14 -57.49 -5.29 13.25
C ALA A 14 -56.56 -4.08 13.06
N CYS A 15 -56.31 -3.33 14.14
CA CYS A 15 -55.18 -2.42 14.21
C CYS A 15 -53.89 -3.26 14.24
N ALA A 16 -53.21 -3.33 13.10
CA ALA A 16 -51.84 -3.84 13.03
C ALA A 16 -50.92 -2.85 13.78
N ALA A 17 -50.54 -3.22 15.01
CA ALA A 17 -49.47 -2.52 15.72
C ALA A 17 -48.15 -2.76 14.96
N ALA A 18 -47.70 -1.72 14.24
CA ALA A 18 -46.35 -1.70 13.70
C ALA A 18 -45.37 -1.62 14.87
N SER A 19 -44.66 -2.72 15.15
CA SER A 19 -43.53 -2.69 16.09
C SER A 19 -42.51 -1.65 15.61
N PRO A 20 -42.02 -0.74 16.47
CA PRO A 20 -40.95 0.18 16.08
C PRO A 20 -39.73 -0.65 15.68
N ALA A 21 -39.23 -0.44 14.46
CA ALA A 21 -37.96 -0.99 14.03
C ALA A 21 -36.90 -0.55 15.05
N GLN A 22 -36.34 -1.50 15.81
CA GLN A 22 -35.27 -1.19 16.75
C GLN A 22 -34.04 -0.77 15.93
N ALA A 23 -33.65 0.48 16.10
CA ALA A 23 -32.40 1.00 15.54
C ALA A 23 -31.25 0.09 15.94
N LYS A 24 -30.43 -0.33 14.96
CA LYS A 24 -29.27 -1.18 15.26
C LYS A 24 -28.31 -0.41 16.17
N PRO A 25 -27.90 -0.97 17.32
CA PRO A 25 -26.99 -0.29 18.23
C PRO A 25 -25.68 0.07 17.51
N LYS A 26 -25.09 1.21 17.89
CA LYS A 26 -23.81 1.68 17.35
C LYS A 26 -22.74 0.60 17.55
N PRO A 27 -22.09 0.09 16.48
CA PRO A 27 -21.00 -0.86 16.61
C PRO A 27 -19.76 -0.25 17.26
N ASP A 28 -18.94 -1.09 17.90
CA ASP A 28 -17.69 -0.70 18.56
C ASP A 28 -16.67 -0.10 17.59
N TRP A 29 -16.55 -0.69 16.40
CA TRP A 29 -15.59 -0.27 15.37
C TRP A 29 -15.82 1.14 14.85
N VAL A 30 -17.01 1.73 15.04
CA VAL A 30 -17.30 3.11 14.61
C VAL A 30 -16.38 4.10 15.32
N ASP A 31 -15.99 3.82 16.57
CA ASP A 31 -15.04 4.63 17.34
C ASP A 31 -13.58 4.21 17.13
N GLY A 32 -13.30 3.34 16.16
CA GLY A 32 -11.94 2.92 15.76
C GLY A 32 -11.36 1.75 16.56
N GLU A 33 -12.15 1.12 17.42
CA GLU A 33 -11.78 -0.09 18.15
C GLU A 33 -12.72 -1.23 17.76
N SER A 34 -12.22 -2.19 16.98
CA SER A 34 -12.96 -3.42 16.69
C SER A 34 -12.43 -4.57 17.55
N ARG A 35 -13.32 -5.24 18.28
CA ARG A 35 -12.99 -6.48 19.00
C ARG A 35 -12.80 -7.67 18.05
N GLU A 36 -13.51 -7.66 16.94
CA GLU A 36 -13.44 -8.69 15.89
C GLU A 36 -12.16 -8.54 15.06
N PHE A 37 -11.86 -7.31 14.61
CA PHE A 37 -10.67 -7.01 13.80
C PHE A 37 -9.57 -6.41 14.66
N ARG A 38 -8.83 -7.29 15.34
CA ARG A 38 -7.77 -6.90 16.26
C ARG A 38 -6.56 -6.30 15.52
N ARG A 39 -6.01 -5.20 16.05
CA ARG A 39 -4.91 -4.42 15.43
C ARG A 39 -3.59 -5.17 15.23
N ASP A 40 -3.38 -6.29 15.94
CA ASP A 40 -2.21 -7.15 15.75
C ASP A 40 -2.30 -7.99 14.46
N GLN A 41 -3.51 -8.28 13.98
CA GLN A 41 -3.77 -9.12 12.81
C GLN A 41 -4.26 -8.31 11.61
N TYR A 42 -4.94 -7.21 11.88
CA TYR A 42 -5.60 -6.40 10.86
C TYR A 42 -5.15 -4.95 10.93
N LEU A 43 -5.23 -4.30 9.77
CA LEU A 43 -5.18 -2.86 9.66
C LEU A 43 -6.57 -2.38 9.26
N THR A 44 -7.14 -1.48 10.06
CA THR A 44 -8.54 -1.08 9.95
C THR A 44 -8.66 0.41 9.62
N GLY A 45 -9.63 0.78 8.79
CA GLY A 45 -9.96 2.16 8.48
C GLY A 45 -11.46 2.38 8.57
N VAL A 46 -11.89 3.51 9.13
CA VAL A 46 -13.31 3.87 9.25
C VAL A 46 -13.59 5.09 8.40
N GLY A 47 -14.52 4.96 7.47
CA GLY A 47 -15.01 6.06 6.64
C GLY A 47 -16.44 6.40 6.97
N SER A 48 -16.80 7.67 6.85
CA SER A 48 -18.19 8.12 7.00
C SER A 48 -18.60 9.08 5.89
N ALA A 49 -19.86 9.02 5.46
CA ALA A 49 -20.44 9.89 4.43
C ALA A 49 -21.98 9.86 4.46
N ASP A 50 -22.61 10.69 3.64
CA ASP A 50 -24.08 10.73 3.52
C ASP A 50 -24.65 9.52 2.76
N ASP A 51 -23.79 8.76 2.08
CA ASP A 51 -24.14 7.52 1.38
C ASP A 51 -23.13 6.39 1.64
N ARG A 52 -23.60 5.15 1.47
CA ARG A 52 -22.83 3.93 1.75
C ARG A 52 -21.57 3.77 0.88
N ASN A 53 -21.64 4.17 -0.39
CA ASN A 53 -20.53 3.96 -1.33
C ASN A 53 -19.38 4.91 -0.99
N THR A 54 -19.68 6.20 -0.81
CA THR A 54 -18.69 7.20 -0.41
C THR A 54 -18.10 6.88 0.96
N ALA A 55 -18.89 6.37 1.92
CA ALA A 55 -18.37 5.93 3.21
C ALA A 55 -17.35 4.77 3.03
N SER A 56 -17.65 3.82 2.15
CA SER A 56 -16.77 2.70 1.83
C SER A 56 -15.47 3.13 1.15
N GLU A 57 -15.54 4.05 0.20
CA GLU A 57 -14.36 4.63 -0.45
C GLU A 57 -13.48 5.40 0.54
N ARG A 58 -14.11 6.20 1.43
CA ARG A 58 -13.39 6.90 2.51
C ARG A 58 -12.73 5.91 3.47
N ALA A 59 -13.39 4.80 3.79
CA ALA A 59 -12.82 3.76 4.66
C ALA A 59 -11.56 3.14 4.04
N ARG A 60 -11.58 2.83 2.74
CA ARG A 60 -10.37 2.40 1.99
C ARG A 60 -9.30 3.49 1.99
N GLY A 61 -9.71 4.74 1.82
CA GLY A 61 -8.83 5.91 1.88
C GLY A 61 -8.08 6.05 3.21
N GLU A 62 -8.72 5.73 4.34
CA GLU A 62 -8.05 5.73 5.65
C GLU A 62 -6.92 4.70 5.71
N ILE A 63 -7.11 3.51 5.14
CA ILE A 63 -6.05 2.52 5.03
C ILE A 63 -4.90 3.05 4.14
N SER A 64 -5.22 3.61 2.97
CA SER A 64 -4.21 4.19 2.07
C SER A 64 -3.40 5.32 2.71
N LYS A 65 -4.02 6.14 3.56
CA LYS A 65 -3.34 7.20 4.30
C LYS A 65 -2.30 6.65 5.27
N ILE A 66 -2.54 5.49 5.90
CA ILE A 66 -1.59 4.87 6.82
C ILE A 66 -0.29 4.51 6.07
N PHE A 67 -0.40 3.89 4.89
CA PHE A 67 0.77 3.57 4.04
C PHE A 67 1.50 4.84 3.58
N THR A 68 0.75 5.86 3.12
CA THR A 68 1.34 7.11 2.62
C THR A 68 2.06 7.91 3.72
N SER A 69 1.48 7.96 4.92
CA SER A 69 2.07 8.66 6.08
C SER A 69 3.42 8.07 6.48
N GLN A 70 3.54 6.74 6.51
CA GLN A 70 4.77 6.07 6.88
C GLN A 70 5.85 6.18 5.81
N MET A 71 5.47 6.19 4.53
CA MET A 71 6.39 6.42 3.41
C MET A 71 7.07 7.80 3.49
N ASN A 72 6.36 8.84 3.92
CA ASN A 72 6.93 10.18 4.11
C ASN A 72 8.03 10.19 5.18
N VAL A 73 7.89 9.40 6.25
CA VAL A 73 8.91 9.25 7.30
C VAL A 73 10.18 8.57 6.77
N VAL A 74 10.03 7.54 5.93
CA VAL A 74 11.15 6.84 5.27
C VAL A 74 11.82 7.74 4.22
N SER A 75 11.02 8.51 3.48
CA SER A 75 11.50 9.41 2.41
C SER A 75 12.26 10.62 2.96
N ASN A 76 11.82 11.21 4.08
CA ASN A 76 12.57 12.26 4.76
C ASN A 76 13.96 11.77 5.20
N SER A 77 14.07 10.51 5.63
CA SER A 77 15.35 9.88 5.96
C SER A 77 16.26 9.72 4.73
N MET A 78 15.70 9.63 3.51
CA MET A 78 16.44 9.54 2.25
C MET A 78 17.01 10.89 1.79
N SER A 79 16.31 12.01 2.03
CA SER A 79 16.83 13.33 1.64
C SER A 79 18.10 13.74 2.39
N ALA A 80 18.37 13.11 3.53
CA ALA A 80 19.62 13.25 4.27
C ALA A 80 20.78 12.43 3.70
N GLU A 81 20.52 11.41 2.87
CA GLU A 81 21.52 10.55 2.24
C GLU A 81 21.67 10.88 0.76
N SER A 82 22.68 11.71 0.46
CA SER A 82 23.25 12.05 -0.85
C SER A 82 22.65 11.34 -2.07
N THR A 83 21.75 12.04 -2.77
CA THR A 83 21.21 11.60 -4.06
C THR A 83 22.28 11.73 -5.14
N VAL A 84 22.86 10.61 -5.58
CA VAL A 84 23.62 10.57 -6.83
C VAL A 84 22.60 10.60 -7.98
N GLN A 85 22.32 11.78 -8.53
CA GLN A 85 21.52 11.91 -9.75
C GLN A 85 22.39 11.55 -10.94
N VAL A 86 22.12 10.38 -11.54
CA VAL A 86 22.87 9.89 -12.69
C VAL A 86 21.96 9.93 -13.91
N THR A 87 22.15 10.94 -14.75
CA THR A 87 21.41 11.11 -15.99
C THR A 87 22.10 10.29 -17.10
N GLY A 88 21.58 9.09 -17.44
CA GLY A 88 22.21 8.26 -18.49
C GLY A 88 21.28 7.30 -19.26
N LYS A 89 20.95 7.67 -20.52
CA LYS A 89 20.48 6.88 -21.69
C LYS A 89 19.33 5.83 -21.55
N LYS A 90 18.59 5.67 -22.66
CA LYS A 90 17.34 4.90 -22.89
C LYS A 90 17.15 3.56 -22.14
N ASP A 91 18.21 2.74 -22.01
CA ASP A 91 18.16 1.42 -21.35
C ASP A 91 18.01 1.50 -19.82
N GLN A 92 18.57 2.52 -19.17
CA GLN A 92 18.40 2.72 -17.72
C GLN A 92 16.95 3.12 -17.42
N ASN A 93 16.39 3.98 -18.27
CA ASN A 93 15.04 4.48 -18.10
C ASN A 93 14.00 3.35 -18.15
N SER A 94 14.18 2.38 -19.06
CA SER A 94 13.25 1.24 -19.16
C SER A 94 13.34 0.29 -17.95
N PHE A 95 14.55 -0.01 -17.46
CA PHE A 95 14.72 -0.87 -16.28
C PHE A 95 14.17 -0.22 -15.02
N SER A 96 14.54 1.03 -14.75
CA SER A 96 14.04 1.76 -13.58
C SER A 96 12.52 1.90 -13.61
N GLN A 97 11.94 2.18 -14.78
CA GLN A 97 10.49 2.23 -14.95
C GLN A 97 9.85 0.87 -14.72
N SER A 98 10.43 -0.22 -15.23
CA SER A 98 9.92 -1.58 -15.02
C SER A 98 9.94 -1.98 -13.55
N VAL A 99 10.99 -1.65 -12.80
CA VAL A 99 11.08 -1.94 -11.36
C VAL A 99 10.05 -1.11 -10.60
N ALA A 100 9.94 0.19 -10.89
CA ALA A 100 8.96 1.08 -10.27
C ALA A 100 7.52 0.60 -10.51
N LEU A 101 7.15 0.26 -11.75
CA LEU A 101 5.85 -0.32 -12.09
C LEU A 101 5.59 -1.63 -11.36
N SER A 102 6.61 -2.48 -11.19
CA SER A 102 6.46 -3.74 -10.46
C SER A 102 6.20 -3.52 -8.97
N VAL A 103 6.80 -2.50 -8.35
CA VAL A 103 6.51 -2.12 -6.96
C VAL A 103 5.12 -1.51 -6.84
N GLU A 104 4.76 -0.58 -7.74
CA GLU A 104 3.43 0.03 -7.79
C GLU A 104 2.33 -1.04 -7.90
N ASN A 105 2.53 -2.09 -8.71
CA ASN A 105 1.59 -3.20 -8.83
C ASN A 105 1.43 -3.99 -7.52
N VAL A 106 2.49 -4.15 -6.75
CA VAL A 106 2.41 -4.79 -5.42
C VAL A 106 1.61 -3.91 -4.48
N SER A 107 1.90 -2.61 -4.41
CA SER A 107 1.15 -1.66 -3.57
C SER A 107 -0.33 -1.58 -3.97
N LYS A 108 -0.66 -1.62 -5.27
CA LYS A 108 -2.04 -1.72 -5.75
C LYS A 108 -2.71 -3.01 -5.28
N LYS A 109 -2.05 -4.16 -5.42
CA LYS A 109 -2.57 -5.46 -4.97
C LYS A 109 -2.81 -5.50 -3.46
N LEU A 110 -1.99 -4.80 -2.66
CA LEU A 110 -2.24 -4.62 -1.22
C LEU A 110 -3.55 -3.87 -0.98
N LEU A 111 -3.77 -2.76 -1.69
CA LEU A 111 -4.99 -1.97 -1.56
C LEU A 111 -6.24 -2.69 -2.12
N GLU A 112 -6.08 -3.54 -3.13
CA GLU A 112 -7.13 -4.44 -3.62
C GLU A 112 -7.52 -5.48 -2.55
N GLY A 113 -6.57 -5.90 -1.72
CA GLY A 113 -6.80 -6.79 -0.57
C GLY A 113 -7.53 -6.13 0.61
N VAL A 114 -7.90 -4.85 0.49
CA VAL A 114 -8.78 -4.19 1.46
C VAL A 114 -10.22 -4.62 1.23
N GLU A 115 -10.89 -5.06 2.27
CA GLU A 115 -12.28 -5.51 2.24
C GLU A 115 -13.17 -4.57 3.05
N ILE A 116 -14.42 -4.36 2.61
CA ILE A 116 -15.42 -3.61 3.39
C ILE A 116 -16.25 -4.63 4.15
N GLU A 117 -15.87 -4.86 5.40
CA GLU A 117 -16.43 -5.93 6.23
C GLU A 117 -17.79 -5.54 6.81
N GLN A 118 -17.93 -4.30 7.25
CA GLN A 118 -19.14 -3.83 7.93
C GLN A 118 -19.56 -2.44 7.46
N THR A 119 -20.87 -2.22 7.44
CA THR A 119 -21.47 -0.89 7.22
C THR A 119 -22.60 -0.67 8.20
N TRP A 120 -22.70 0.54 8.74
CA TRP A 120 -23.75 0.93 9.67
C TRP A 120 -24.22 2.34 9.34
N GLN A 121 -25.52 2.60 9.44
CA GLN A 121 -26.08 3.95 9.31
C GLN A 121 -26.53 4.41 10.69
N ASP A 122 -26.08 5.59 11.09
CA ASP A 122 -26.64 6.28 12.24
C ASP A 122 -28.02 6.82 11.88
N GLU A 123 -29.07 6.31 12.53
CA GLU A 123 -30.44 6.72 12.23
C GLU A 123 -30.74 8.17 12.65
N ALA A 124 -30.02 8.70 13.65
CA ALA A 124 -30.22 10.06 14.14
C ALA A 124 -29.61 11.10 13.20
N SER A 125 -28.36 10.88 12.78
CA SER A 125 -27.65 11.81 11.88
C SER A 125 -27.83 11.48 10.40
N ARG A 126 -28.36 10.30 10.07
CA ARG A 126 -28.48 9.72 8.71
C ARG A 126 -27.13 9.46 8.02
N VAL A 127 -26.02 9.56 8.74
CA VAL A 127 -24.66 9.32 8.23
C VAL A 127 -24.39 7.82 8.13
N TRP A 128 -23.80 7.40 7.01
CA TRP A 128 -23.25 6.06 6.81
C TRP A 128 -21.82 5.98 7.31
N TYR A 129 -21.50 4.86 7.94
CA TYR A 129 -20.17 4.45 8.36
C TYR A 129 -19.82 3.13 7.67
N ALA A 130 -18.57 2.97 7.28
CA ALA A 130 -18.02 1.74 6.73
C ALA A 130 -16.69 1.39 7.39
N LEU A 131 -16.48 0.10 7.62
CA LEU A 131 -15.24 -0.46 8.14
C LEU A 131 -14.49 -1.15 6.99
N ALA A 132 -13.32 -0.61 6.68
CA ALA A 132 -12.34 -1.26 5.82
C ALA A 132 -11.37 -2.07 6.66
N VAL A 133 -11.02 -3.26 6.19
CA VAL A 133 -10.10 -4.19 6.86
C VAL A 133 -9.06 -4.69 5.85
N LEU A 134 -7.81 -4.72 6.25
CA LEU A 134 -6.70 -5.36 5.54
C LEU A 134 -6.08 -6.43 6.43
N ASP A 135 -6.00 -7.66 5.93
CA ASP A 135 -5.29 -8.76 6.57
C ASP A 135 -3.77 -8.53 6.47
N LYS A 136 -3.12 -8.31 7.61
CA LYS A 136 -1.68 -8.04 7.66
C LYS A 136 -0.86 -9.23 7.19
N SER A 137 -1.29 -10.47 7.44
CA SER A 137 -0.53 -11.67 7.06
C SER A 137 -0.47 -11.84 5.55
N LYS A 138 -1.60 -11.64 4.86
CA LYS A 138 -1.67 -11.68 3.39
C LYS A 138 -0.87 -10.53 2.77
N ALA A 139 -1.02 -9.34 3.34
CA ALA A 139 -0.27 -8.16 2.91
C ALA A 139 1.26 -8.37 3.08
N LEU A 140 1.69 -8.87 4.24
CA LEU A 140 3.10 -9.18 4.51
C LEU A 140 3.65 -10.16 3.50
N SER A 141 2.97 -11.28 3.24
CA SER A 141 3.43 -12.28 2.27
C SER A 141 3.69 -11.66 0.90
N ALA A 142 2.77 -10.83 0.39
CA ALA A 142 2.92 -10.19 -0.91
C ALA A 142 4.13 -9.24 -0.97
N VAL A 143 4.36 -8.46 0.10
CA VAL A 143 5.50 -7.55 0.17
C VAL A 143 6.82 -8.33 0.32
N THR A 144 6.87 -9.32 1.20
CA THR A 144 8.08 -10.13 1.44
C THR A 144 8.51 -10.90 0.20
N ASP A 145 7.56 -11.45 -0.56
CA ASP A 145 7.85 -12.14 -1.82
C ASP A 145 8.52 -11.19 -2.83
N LYS A 146 8.01 -9.95 -2.91
CA LYS A 146 8.61 -8.95 -3.80
C LYS A 146 9.99 -8.49 -3.32
N VAL A 147 10.18 -8.31 -2.02
CA VAL A 147 11.50 -7.98 -1.46
C VAL A 147 12.50 -9.10 -1.74
N ALA A 148 12.10 -10.37 -1.62
CA ALA A 148 12.95 -11.51 -1.94
C ALA A 148 13.37 -11.54 -3.43
N ASP A 149 12.47 -11.21 -4.36
CA ASP A 149 12.77 -11.04 -5.78
C ASP A 149 13.79 -9.90 -6.02
N LEU A 150 13.58 -8.75 -5.38
CA LEU A 150 14.54 -7.64 -5.47
C LEU A 150 15.91 -8.03 -4.88
N ASP A 151 15.94 -8.78 -3.77
CA ASP A 151 17.18 -9.25 -3.13
C ASP A 151 17.98 -10.19 -4.04
N ALA A 152 17.29 -11.07 -4.78
CA ALA A 152 17.93 -11.91 -5.79
C ALA A 152 18.57 -11.05 -6.89
N GLN A 153 17.86 -10.02 -7.35
CA GLN A 153 18.39 -9.08 -8.36
C GLN A 153 19.55 -8.25 -7.81
N VAL A 154 19.51 -7.81 -6.54
CA VAL A 154 20.64 -7.13 -5.88
C VAL A 154 21.88 -8.01 -5.94
N LYS A 155 21.79 -9.28 -5.52
CA LYS A 155 22.92 -10.21 -5.54
C LYS A 155 23.48 -10.40 -6.97
N GLN A 156 22.58 -10.55 -7.95
CA GLN A 156 22.97 -10.71 -9.36
C GLN A 156 23.71 -9.49 -9.90
N TYR A 157 23.14 -8.29 -9.77
CA TYR A 157 23.76 -7.08 -10.32
C TYR A 157 24.99 -6.65 -9.53
N TYR A 158 25.05 -6.95 -8.23
CA TYR A 158 26.25 -6.75 -7.44
C TYR A 158 27.41 -7.62 -7.94
N ALA A 159 27.16 -8.91 -8.18
CA ALA A 159 28.17 -9.81 -8.77
C ALA A 159 28.64 -9.30 -10.14
N GLN A 160 27.72 -8.86 -11.01
CA GLN A 160 28.07 -8.26 -12.31
C GLN A 160 28.92 -7.00 -12.16
N MET A 161 28.61 -6.13 -11.20
CA MET A 161 29.38 -4.91 -10.94
C MET A 161 30.81 -5.23 -10.50
N VAL A 162 30.98 -6.18 -9.57
CA VAL A 162 32.29 -6.57 -9.02
C VAL A 162 33.14 -7.31 -10.06
N GLN A 163 32.52 -8.16 -10.90
CA GLN A 163 33.22 -8.95 -11.91
C GLN A 163 33.48 -8.19 -13.22
N ALA A 164 32.81 -7.06 -13.44
CA ALA A 164 33.01 -6.27 -14.65
C ALA A 164 34.44 -5.72 -14.71
N VAL A 165 35.18 -6.12 -15.74
CA VAL A 165 36.51 -5.57 -16.06
C VAL A 165 36.35 -4.17 -16.64
N ASP A 166 35.44 -4.03 -17.61
CA ASP A 166 35.18 -2.77 -18.31
C ASP A 166 34.32 -1.80 -17.48
N LYS A 167 34.58 -0.50 -17.66
CA LYS A 167 33.90 0.59 -16.95
C LYS A 167 32.39 0.66 -17.26
N LEU A 168 32.02 0.49 -18.53
CA LEU A 168 30.63 0.65 -18.97
C LEU A 168 29.68 -0.42 -18.37
N PRO A 169 29.99 -1.73 -18.43
CA PRO A 169 29.20 -2.76 -17.74
C PRO A 169 29.11 -2.53 -16.23
N ARG A 170 30.20 -2.09 -15.59
CA ARG A 170 30.23 -1.77 -14.15
C ARG A 170 29.25 -0.66 -13.80
N VAL A 171 29.25 0.45 -14.56
CA VAL A 171 28.30 1.55 -14.35
C VAL A 171 26.86 1.12 -14.62
N LYS A 172 26.61 0.35 -15.69
CA LYS A 172 25.26 -0.17 -15.98
C LYS A 172 24.73 -1.03 -14.83
N ALA A 173 25.55 -1.92 -14.26
CA ALA A 173 25.19 -2.73 -13.10
C ALA A 173 24.92 -1.87 -11.86
N ALA A 174 25.78 -0.89 -11.59
CA ALA A 174 25.61 0.05 -10.48
C ALA A 174 24.31 0.86 -10.57
N MET A 175 23.98 1.39 -11.77
CA MET A 175 22.72 2.11 -12.00
C MET A 175 21.48 1.23 -11.75
N LYS A 176 21.52 -0.04 -12.18
CA LYS A 176 20.43 -1.00 -11.91
C LYS A 176 20.28 -1.27 -10.43
N LEU A 177 21.38 -1.42 -9.69
CA LEU A 177 21.35 -1.58 -8.23
C LEU A 177 20.71 -0.38 -7.55
N LEU A 178 21.06 0.85 -7.95
CA LEU A 178 20.44 2.06 -7.40
C LEU A 178 18.92 2.10 -7.63
N ALA A 179 18.45 1.69 -8.81
CA ALA A 179 17.03 1.59 -9.09
C ALA A 179 16.33 0.53 -8.20
N ILE A 180 16.98 -0.62 -7.98
CA ILE A 180 16.45 -1.68 -7.10
C ILE A 180 16.44 -1.22 -5.65
N PHE A 181 17.47 -0.52 -5.15
CA PHE A 181 17.48 -0.02 -3.77
C PHE A 181 16.38 0.99 -3.51
N LYS A 182 16.12 1.91 -4.46
CA LYS A 182 14.99 2.83 -4.35
C LYS A 182 13.67 2.06 -4.22
N ALA A 183 13.45 1.10 -5.10
CA ALA A 183 12.24 0.27 -5.12
C ALA A 183 12.07 -0.58 -3.85
N ARG A 184 13.17 -1.15 -3.34
CA ARG A 184 13.19 -1.90 -2.08
C ARG A 184 12.81 -1.01 -0.90
N LYS A 185 13.34 0.21 -0.84
CA LYS A 185 13.07 1.17 0.25
C LYS A 185 11.60 1.58 0.32
N GLU A 186 10.93 1.68 -0.83
CA GLU A 186 9.47 1.90 -0.89
C GLU A 186 8.72 0.74 -0.19
N LEU A 187 9.07 -0.52 -0.51
CA LEU A 187 8.48 -1.71 0.13
C LEU A 187 8.87 -1.87 1.62
N GLU A 188 10.03 -1.37 2.05
CA GLU A 188 10.38 -1.34 3.48
C GLU A 188 9.47 -0.43 4.29
N GLY A 189 8.97 0.66 3.68
CA GLY A 189 7.93 1.49 4.27
C GLY A 189 6.64 0.69 4.52
N ASP A 190 6.23 -0.09 3.53
CA ASP A 190 5.05 -0.96 3.60
C ASP A 190 5.22 -2.05 4.67
N LEU A 191 6.39 -2.71 4.73
CA LEU A 191 6.69 -3.70 5.78
C LEU A 191 6.56 -3.11 7.17
N ARG A 192 7.13 -1.92 7.41
CA ARG A 192 7.07 -1.26 8.71
C ARG A 192 5.64 -0.95 9.15
N VAL A 193 4.75 -0.62 8.22
CA VAL A 193 3.31 -0.44 8.53
C VAL A 193 2.67 -1.76 8.97
N LEU A 194 3.07 -2.86 8.35
CA LEU A 194 2.44 -4.16 8.53
C LEU A 194 2.92 -4.91 9.78
N ASP A 195 4.24 -5.00 10.02
CA ASP A 195 4.83 -5.77 11.12
C ASP A 195 5.66 -4.95 12.12
N GLY A 196 5.78 -3.63 11.90
CA GLY A 196 6.56 -2.72 12.74
C GLY A 196 8.07 -2.85 12.57
N LYS A 197 8.55 -3.73 11.67
CA LYS A 197 9.96 -4.04 11.46
C LYS A 197 10.40 -3.57 10.07
N GLY A 198 11.68 -3.23 9.97
CA GLY A 198 12.35 -3.12 8.67
C GLY A 198 13.02 -4.43 8.30
N MET A 199 13.38 -4.59 7.03
CA MET A 199 14.17 -5.74 6.58
C MET A 199 15.61 -5.29 6.24
N PRO A 200 16.66 -5.99 6.71
CA PRO A 200 18.03 -5.61 6.39
C PRO A 200 18.35 -5.80 4.90
N ASN A 201 19.12 -4.88 4.33
CA ASN A 201 19.63 -4.97 2.96
C ASN A 201 20.73 -6.05 2.90
N PRO A 202 20.71 -7.03 1.96
CA PRO A 202 21.70 -8.11 1.90
C PRO A 202 23.06 -7.62 1.38
N VAL A 203 23.14 -6.38 0.89
CA VAL A 203 24.38 -5.74 0.44
C VAL A 203 24.47 -4.35 1.06
N ASP A 204 25.69 -3.92 1.36
CA ASP A 204 25.99 -2.56 1.81
C ASP A 204 25.65 -1.54 0.70
N GLU A 205 24.51 -0.87 0.86
CA GLU A 205 24.03 0.15 -0.07
C GLU A 205 25.00 1.33 -0.19
N ALA A 206 25.68 1.72 0.90
CA ALA A 206 26.63 2.82 0.87
C ALA A 206 27.87 2.47 0.03
N ALA A 207 28.37 1.24 0.16
CA ALA A 207 29.46 0.75 -0.67
C ALA A 207 29.09 0.73 -2.16
N VAL A 208 27.87 0.32 -2.51
CA VAL A 208 27.40 0.35 -3.91
C VAL A 208 27.22 1.78 -4.41
N LYS A 209 26.65 2.70 -3.62
CA LYS A 209 26.56 4.13 -3.98
C LYS A 209 27.93 4.74 -4.23
N ALA A 210 28.91 4.44 -3.37
CA ALA A 210 30.29 4.91 -3.54
C ALA A 210 30.94 4.33 -4.81
N ALA A 211 30.76 3.03 -5.08
CA ALA A 211 31.25 2.38 -6.29
C ALA A 211 30.60 2.97 -7.56
N ALA A 212 29.31 3.26 -7.52
CA ALA A 212 28.56 3.90 -8.61
C ALA A 212 29.10 5.31 -8.89
N ALA A 213 29.24 6.15 -7.85
CA ALA A 213 29.74 7.51 -7.98
C ALA A 213 31.17 7.54 -8.55
N LYS A 214 32.06 6.67 -8.04
CA LYS A 214 33.43 6.53 -8.55
C LYS A 214 33.45 6.12 -10.02
N ALA A 215 32.68 5.10 -10.39
CA ALA A 215 32.67 4.58 -11.75
C ALA A 215 32.10 5.59 -12.76
N LEU A 216 31.19 6.48 -12.34
CA LEU A 216 30.65 7.55 -13.17
C LEU A 216 31.66 8.68 -13.41
N GLN A 217 32.35 9.13 -12.36
CA GLN A 217 33.44 10.10 -12.49
C GLN A 217 34.51 9.60 -13.47
N GLU A 218 34.88 8.32 -13.40
CA GLU A 218 35.86 7.70 -14.31
C GLU A 218 35.41 7.61 -15.78
N ILE A 219 34.11 7.71 -16.06
CA ILE A 219 33.58 7.77 -17.43
C ILE A 219 33.53 9.22 -17.91
N GLU A 220 33.06 10.14 -17.07
CA GLU A 220 33.00 11.58 -17.37
C GLU A 220 34.39 12.13 -17.72
N ILE A 221 35.41 11.73 -16.95
CA ILE A 221 36.83 12.04 -17.21
C ILE A 221 37.31 11.47 -18.56
N VAL A 222 36.78 10.33 -19.02
CA VAL A 222 37.19 9.72 -20.31
C VAL A 222 36.46 10.35 -21.49
N VAL A 223 35.21 10.80 -21.31
CA VAL A 223 34.45 11.50 -22.36
C VAL A 223 35.06 12.88 -22.64
N ASP A 224 35.73 13.49 -21.67
CA ASP A 224 36.41 14.80 -21.83
C ASP A 224 37.78 14.72 -22.54
N ILE A 225 38.23 13.52 -22.96
CA ILE A 225 39.57 13.32 -23.58
C ILE A 225 39.53 13.35 -25.13
N SER A 226 38.38 13.56 -25.78
CA SER A 226 38.29 13.51 -27.26
C SER A 226 37.82 14.78 -27.96
N GLN A 227 38.06 15.96 -27.39
CA GLN A 227 38.01 17.24 -28.14
C GLN A 227 39.31 18.02 -27.98
N GLY A 228 40.33 17.64 -28.73
CA GLY A 228 41.53 18.47 -28.86
C GLY A 228 42.80 17.72 -29.22
N ALA A 229 42.91 17.29 -30.49
CA ALA A 229 44.12 17.35 -31.31
C ALA A 229 43.80 16.90 -32.74
#